data_AF-M5RE43-F1
#
_entry.id   AF-M5RE43-F1
#
_cell.length_a   1.000
_cell.length_b   1.000
_cell.length_c   1.000
_cell.angle_alpha   90.00
_cell.angle_beta   90.00
_cell.angle_gamma   90.00
#
_symmetry.space_group_name_H-M   'P 1'
#
loop_
_entity.id
_entity.type
_entity.pdbx_description
1 polymer ?
#
loop_
_entity_poly.entity_id
_entity_poly.type
_entity_poly.pdbx_seq_one_letter_code
_entity_poly.pdbx_strand_id
1 'polypeptide(L)'
;MTNIVAAASEFQQDLTRERTADMRAALKRQGKRVAGRVPFGYQSDPETKQLVVHRSQAMVVREFFARAARGVRPSVLAKFANEKNWLDQNGEAGTWTPRRIVKLLKNATYTGQVRSPDGWLPGEHKAIANSDLFDAVQAHLSSRNTRKAKTKERKPAKNPYRVNLLGRLFCGQCNRPMTLKASDFDQIVQTLMQQEDNGFN
;
A
#
# COMPACT_ATOMS: atom_id res chain seq x y z
N MET A 1 -1.88 22.77 36.21
CA MET A 1 -3.18 22.56 35.53
C MET A 1 -3.07 22.14 34.06
N THR A 2 -1.88 22.11 33.44
CA THR A 2 -1.69 21.74 32.02
C THR A 2 -1.88 20.24 31.72
N ASN A 3 -1.52 19.35 32.66
CA ASN A 3 -1.63 17.90 32.45
C ASN A 3 -3.07 17.37 32.39
N ILE A 4 -4.01 18.02 33.07
CA ILE A 4 -5.43 17.59 33.08
C ILE A 4 -6.07 17.84 31.72
N VAL A 5 -5.79 19.01 31.11
CA VAL A 5 -6.29 19.35 29.77
C VAL A 5 -5.67 18.44 28.71
N ALA A 6 -4.38 18.11 28.84
CA ALA A 6 -3.71 17.16 27.96
C ALA A 6 -4.35 15.77 28.04
N ALA A 7 -4.54 15.24 29.25
CA ALA A 7 -5.17 13.93 29.46
C ALA A 7 -6.61 13.88 28.91
N ALA A 8 -7.39 14.95 29.07
CA ALA A 8 -8.74 15.04 28.51
C ALA A 8 -8.73 15.05 26.96
N SER A 9 -7.79 15.76 26.34
CA SER A 9 -7.64 15.81 24.88
C SER A 9 -7.22 14.45 24.31
N GLU A 10 -6.28 13.76 24.97
CA GLU A 10 -5.86 12.40 24.60
C GLU A 10 -7.04 11.42 24.63
N PHE A 11 -7.82 11.45 25.72
CA PHE A 11 -9.00 10.61 25.85
C PHE A 11 -10.03 10.87 24.75
N GLN A 12 -10.31 12.13 24.41
CA GLN A 12 -11.22 12.48 23.31
C GLN A 12 -10.71 12.01 21.93
N GLN A 13 -9.39 12.07 21.70
CA GLN A 13 -8.80 11.56 20.47
C GLN A 13 -8.96 10.05 20.37
N ASP A 14 -8.77 9.31 21.46
CA ASP A 14 -8.92 7.86 21.47
C ASP A 14 -10.36 7.43 21.22
N LEU A 15 -11.34 8.07 21.86
CA LEU A 15 -12.76 7.84 21.57
C LEU A 15 -13.11 8.13 20.11
N THR A 16 -12.56 9.21 19.55
CA THR A 16 -12.78 9.57 18.14
C THR A 16 -12.14 8.55 17.19
N ARG A 17 -10.94 8.05 17.53
CA ARG A 17 -10.25 7.02 16.75
C ARG A 17 -11.04 5.72 16.74
N GLU A 18 -11.54 5.28 17.88
CA GLU A 18 -12.36 4.07 18.01
C GLU A 18 -13.65 4.21 17.20
N ARG A 19 -14.41 5.27 17.44
CA ARG A 19 -15.67 5.52 16.71
C ARG A 19 -15.45 5.59 15.19
N THR A 20 -14.42 6.29 14.74
CA THR A 20 -14.12 6.39 13.31
C THR A 20 -13.65 5.06 12.72
N ALA A 21 -12.94 4.22 13.49
CA ALA A 21 -12.60 2.87 13.07
C ALA A 21 -13.84 1.99 12.90
N ASP A 22 -14.78 2.06 13.83
CA ASP A 22 -16.04 1.30 13.77
C ASP A 22 -16.92 1.72 12.60
N MET A 23 -17.07 3.04 12.38
CA MET A 23 -17.80 3.55 11.21
C MET A 23 -17.18 3.07 9.89
N ARG A 24 -15.85 3.06 9.81
CA ARG A 24 -15.14 2.54 8.63
C ARG A 24 -15.34 1.04 8.46
N ALA A 25 -15.35 0.27 9.56
CA ALA A 25 -15.61 -1.16 9.52
C ALA A 25 -17.05 -1.45 9.06
N ALA A 26 -18.03 -0.72 9.58
CA ALA A 26 -19.43 -0.85 9.19
C ALA A 26 -19.65 -0.56 7.70
N LEU A 27 -19.05 0.52 7.17
CA LEU A 27 -19.12 0.84 5.74
C LEU A 27 -18.48 -0.26 4.87
N LYS A 28 -17.33 -0.82 5.29
CA LYS A 28 -16.70 -1.94 4.57
C LYS A 28 -17.56 -3.19 4.58
N ARG A 29 -18.23 -3.50 5.70
CA ARG A 29 -19.18 -4.63 5.78
C ARG A 29 -20.37 -4.46 4.84
N GLN A 30 -20.79 -3.22 4.59
CA GLN A 30 -21.79 -2.87 3.58
C GLN A 30 -21.24 -2.93 2.14
N GLY A 31 -19.96 -3.26 1.92
CA GLY A 31 -19.36 -3.25 0.58
C GLY A 31 -19.08 -1.85 0.02
N LYS A 32 -19.19 -0.81 0.85
CA LYS A 32 -18.93 0.58 0.45
C LYS A 32 -17.45 0.89 0.48
N ARG A 33 -17.02 1.71 -0.48
CA ARG A 33 -15.66 2.24 -0.50
C ARG A 33 -15.44 3.17 0.69
N VAL A 34 -14.37 2.90 1.43
CA VAL A 34 -13.92 3.77 2.53
C VAL A 34 -12.64 4.49 2.13
N ALA A 35 -12.82 5.72 1.62
CA ALA A 35 -11.76 6.68 1.28
C ALA A 35 -10.64 6.10 0.39
N GLY A 36 -9.55 6.86 0.22
CA GLY A 36 -8.36 6.42 -0.51
C GLY A 36 -8.36 6.71 -2.01
N ARG A 37 -7.28 6.28 -2.67
CA ARG A 37 -7.03 6.55 -4.09
C ARG A 37 -7.96 5.73 -4.97
N VAL A 38 -8.62 6.39 -5.92
CA VAL A 38 -9.50 5.76 -6.90
C VAL A 38 -8.67 4.91 -7.87
N PRO A 39 -9.00 3.63 -8.13
CA PRO A 39 -8.33 2.83 -9.15
C PRO A 39 -8.63 3.36 -10.56
N PHE A 40 -7.67 3.26 -11.47
CA PHE A 40 -7.85 3.64 -12.88
C PHE A 40 -8.99 2.86 -13.53
N GLY A 41 -9.83 3.49 -14.37
CA GLY A 41 -11.05 2.85 -14.88
C GLY A 41 -12.30 3.15 -14.05
N TYR A 42 -12.13 3.71 -12.85
CA TYR A 42 -13.21 4.22 -12.03
C TYR A 42 -13.04 5.72 -11.76
N GLN A 43 -14.15 6.38 -11.43
CA GLN A 43 -14.22 7.72 -10.90
C GLN A 43 -14.95 7.70 -9.55
N SER A 44 -14.64 8.64 -8.67
CA SER A 44 -15.45 8.82 -7.46
C SER A 44 -16.68 9.64 -7.83
N ASP A 45 -17.85 9.14 -7.48
CA ASP A 45 -19.07 9.94 -7.48
C ASP A 45 -18.96 11.07 -6.45
N PRO A 46 -19.21 12.35 -6.80
CA PRO A 46 -19.22 13.46 -5.85
C PRO A 46 -20.24 13.29 -4.71
N GLU A 47 -21.39 12.67 -4.98
CA GLU A 47 -22.49 12.56 -4.01
C GLU A 47 -22.30 11.34 -3.11
N THR A 48 -22.25 10.14 -3.71
CA THR A 48 -22.19 8.89 -2.95
C THR A 48 -20.78 8.53 -2.48
N LYS A 49 -19.74 9.19 -3.04
CA LYS A 49 -18.31 8.89 -2.82
C LYS A 49 -17.89 7.47 -3.23
N GLN A 50 -18.78 6.73 -3.90
CA GLN A 50 -18.55 5.37 -4.38
C GLN A 50 -17.85 5.35 -5.75
N LEU A 51 -17.41 4.15 -6.17
CA LEU A 51 -16.74 3.96 -7.45
C LEU A 51 -17.77 3.81 -8.57
N VAL A 52 -17.72 4.73 -9.52
CA VAL A 52 -18.49 4.67 -10.77
C VAL A 52 -17.54 4.35 -11.92
N VAL A 53 -17.98 3.53 -12.87
CA VAL A 53 -17.15 3.13 -14.01
C VAL A 53 -16.94 4.29 -14.97
N HIS A 54 -15.69 4.65 -15.23
CA HIS A 54 -15.35 5.64 -16.25
C HIS A 54 -15.21 4.95 -17.60
N ARG A 55 -16.14 5.21 -18.54
CA ARG A 55 -16.29 4.43 -19.79
C ARG A 55 -15.00 4.27 -20.61
N SER A 56 -14.27 5.36 -20.89
CA SER A 56 -13.05 5.31 -21.71
C SER A 56 -11.91 4.54 -21.02
N GLN A 57 -11.60 4.87 -19.77
CA GLN A 57 -10.56 4.19 -18.99
C GLN A 57 -10.93 2.72 -18.73
N ALA A 58 -12.21 2.40 -18.52
CA ALA A 58 -12.66 1.02 -18.31
C ALA A 58 -12.44 0.15 -19.56
N MET A 59 -12.56 0.71 -20.77
CA MET A 59 -12.21 0.00 -22.01
C MET A 59 -10.74 -0.43 -22.02
N VAL A 60 -9.84 0.49 -21.62
CA VAL A 60 -8.40 0.20 -21.50
C VAL A 60 -8.13 -0.91 -20.49
N VAL A 61 -8.79 -0.85 -19.32
CA VAL A 61 -8.67 -1.90 -18.29
C VAL A 61 -9.13 -3.26 -18.83
N ARG A 62 -10.28 -3.32 -19.51
CA ARG A 62 -10.79 -4.57 -20.12
C ARG A 62 -9.81 -5.15 -21.14
N GLU A 63 -9.22 -4.31 -21.97
CA GLU A 63 -8.25 -4.75 -22.98
C GLU A 63 -6.96 -5.29 -22.33
N PHE A 64 -6.48 -4.67 -21.25
CA PHE A 64 -5.35 -5.22 -20.49
C PHE A 64 -5.67 -6.59 -19.89
N PHE A 65 -6.84 -6.73 -19.28
CA PHE A 65 -7.29 -7.99 -18.71
C PHE A 65 -7.42 -9.07 -19.79
N ALA A 66 -8.07 -8.78 -20.91
CA ALA A 66 -8.23 -9.72 -22.02
C ALA A 66 -6.89 -10.19 -22.60
N ARG A 67 -5.94 -9.28 -22.82
CA ARG A 67 -4.61 -9.64 -23.33
C ARG A 67 -3.76 -10.37 -22.30
N ALA A 68 -3.85 -9.97 -21.03
CA ALA A 68 -3.14 -10.66 -19.95
C ALA A 68 -3.65 -12.09 -19.77
N ALA A 69 -4.96 -12.33 -19.93
CA ALA A 69 -5.57 -13.65 -19.87
C ALA A 69 -5.09 -14.58 -21.00
N ARG A 70 -4.69 -14.03 -22.14
CA ARG A 70 -4.02 -14.77 -23.23
C ARG A 70 -2.53 -15.01 -22.99
N GLY A 71 -2.00 -14.61 -21.83
CA GLY A 71 -0.59 -14.73 -21.53
C GLY A 71 0.28 -13.67 -22.20
N VAL A 72 -0.22 -12.47 -22.52
CA VAL A 72 0.68 -11.37 -22.91
C VAL A 72 1.49 -10.89 -21.70
N ARG A 73 2.76 -10.49 -21.92
CA ARG A 73 3.63 -9.98 -20.84
C ARG A 73 3.25 -8.54 -20.47
N PRO A 74 3.28 -8.15 -19.17
CA PRO A 74 3.00 -6.77 -18.75
C PRO A 74 3.91 -5.72 -19.39
N SER A 75 5.14 -6.10 -19.79
CA SER A 75 6.05 -5.20 -20.51
C SER A 75 5.57 -4.87 -21.92
N VAL A 76 4.99 -5.85 -22.62
CA VAL A 76 4.42 -5.66 -23.95
C VAL A 76 3.14 -4.84 -23.86
N LEU A 77 2.32 -5.07 -22.83
CA LEU A 77 1.11 -4.28 -22.57
C LEU A 77 1.44 -2.79 -22.32
N ALA A 78 2.52 -2.52 -21.60
CA ALA A 78 2.96 -1.15 -21.33
C ALA A 78 3.39 -0.43 -22.61
N LYS A 79 4.20 -1.09 -23.45
CA LYS A 79 4.59 -0.56 -24.75
C LYS A 79 3.38 -0.29 -25.64
N PHE A 80 2.49 -1.27 -25.77
CA PHE A 80 1.26 -1.15 -26.54
C PHE A 80 0.36 0.02 -26.07
N ALA A 81 0.22 0.21 -24.76
CA ALA A 81 -0.55 1.32 -24.21
C ALA A 81 0.07 2.68 -24.53
N ASN A 82 1.40 2.77 -24.47
CA ASN A 82 2.14 3.98 -24.80
C ASN A 82 2.09 4.28 -26.30
N GLU A 83 2.22 3.27 -27.16
CA GLU A 83 2.08 3.40 -28.63
C GLU A 83 0.68 3.89 -29.03
N LYS A 84 -0.35 3.43 -28.32
CA LYS A 84 -1.74 3.90 -28.51
C LYS A 84 -2.05 5.25 -27.86
N ASN A 85 -1.08 5.90 -27.22
CA ASN A 85 -1.25 7.16 -26.47
C ASN A 85 -2.41 7.10 -25.47
N TRP A 86 -2.58 5.96 -24.79
CA TRP A 86 -3.61 5.85 -23.77
C TRP A 86 -3.26 6.68 -22.55
N LEU A 87 -4.19 7.55 -22.17
CA LEU A 87 -4.05 8.42 -21.01
C LEU A 87 -4.03 7.59 -19.73
N ASP A 88 -3.20 8.03 -18.81
CA ASP A 88 -3.12 7.45 -17.48
C ASP A 88 -4.15 8.09 -16.53
N GLN A 89 -4.04 7.82 -15.23
CA GLN A 89 -4.94 8.39 -14.22
C GLN A 89 -4.83 9.91 -14.07
N ASN A 90 -3.69 10.49 -14.43
CA ASN A 90 -3.45 11.94 -14.38
C ASN A 90 -3.76 12.62 -15.72
N GLY A 91 -4.15 11.85 -16.75
CA GLY A 91 -4.38 12.38 -18.09
C GLY A 91 -3.11 12.47 -18.93
N GLU A 92 -2.01 11.84 -18.52
CA GLU A 92 -0.73 11.89 -19.22
C GLU A 92 -0.56 10.66 -20.13
N ALA A 93 -0.20 10.88 -21.40
CA ALA A 93 0.15 9.82 -22.33
C ALA A 93 1.60 9.34 -22.11
N GLY A 94 1.89 8.07 -22.44
CA GLY A 94 3.26 7.54 -22.41
C GLY A 94 3.80 7.10 -21.02
N THR A 95 2.99 7.21 -19.96
CA THR A 95 3.42 6.92 -18.58
C THR A 95 3.14 5.47 -18.13
N TRP A 96 2.75 4.59 -19.05
CA TRP A 96 2.49 3.18 -18.71
C TRP A 96 3.81 2.45 -18.48
N THR A 97 4.00 2.00 -17.24
CA THR A 97 5.12 1.15 -16.86
C THR A 97 4.64 -0.28 -16.59
N PRO A 98 5.49 -1.30 -16.82
CA PRO A 98 5.13 -2.69 -16.55
C PRO A 98 4.72 -2.91 -15.09
N ARG A 99 5.37 -2.20 -14.15
CA ARG A 99 5.05 -2.24 -12.72
C ARG A 99 3.64 -1.74 -12.43
N ARG A 100 3.22 -0.66 -13.09
CA ARG A 100 1.86 -0.11 -12.96
C ARG A 100 0.82 -1.10 -13.46
N ILE A 101 1.07 -1.73 -14.60
CA ILE A 101 0.18 -2.76 -15.16
C ILE A 101 0.08 -3.97 -14.26
N VAL A 102 1.19 -4.48 -13.70
CA VAL A 102 1.14 -5.59 -12.74
C VAL A 102 0.33 -5.20 -11.49
N LYS A 103 0.51 -3.98 -10.97
CA LYS A 103 -0.28 -3.50 -9.82
C LYS A 103 -1.78 -3.43 -10.17
N LEU A 104 -2.11 -3.01 -11.39
CA LEU A 104 -3.48 -2.96 -11.90
C LEU A 104 -4.08 -4.37 -11.99
N LEU A 105 -3.39 -5.29 -12.66
CA LEU A 105 -3.87 -6.66 -12.87
C LEU A 105 -4.01 -7.46 -11.57
N LYS A 106 -3.27 -7.12 -10.51
CA LYS A 106 -3.38 -7.76 -9.18
C LYS A 106 -4.52 -7.21 -8.33
N ASN A 107 -5.18 -6.14 -8.75
CA ASN A 107 -6.18 -5.48 -7.93
C ASN A 107 -7.55 -6.17 -8.07
N ALA A 108 -8.00 -6.85 -7.01
CA ALA A 108 -9.32 -7.50 -6.97
C ALA A 108 -10.50 -6.49 -6.98
N THR A 109 -10.25 -5.19 -6.82
CA THR A 109 -11.32 -4.20 -7.01
C THR A 109 -11.93 -4.22 -8.42
N TYR A 110 -11.20 -4.72 -9.43
CA TYR A 110 -11.75 -4.86 -10.78
C TYR A 110 -12.80 -5.99 -10.92
N THR A 111 -12.84 -6.95 -9.98
CA THR A 111 -13.84 -8.03 -9.94
C THR A 111 -15.07 -7.66 -9.09
N GLY A 112 -15.19 -6.40 -8.67
CA GLY A 112 -16.30 -5.97 -7.81
C GLY A 112 -16.06 -6.22 -6.33
N GLN A 113 -14.85 -6.58 -5.90
CA GLN A 113 -14.55 -6.88 -4.50
C GLN A 113 -13.95 -5.68 -3.75
N VAL A 114 -14.25 -5.57 -2.47
CA VAL A 114 -13.68 -4.57 -1.55
C VAL A 114 -12.87 -5.27 -0.47
N ARG A 115 -11.74 -4.68 -0.09
CA ARG A 115 -10.86 -5.23 0.95
C ARG A 115 -11.42 -4.94 2.33
N SER A 116 -11.79 -6.01 3.03
CA SER A 116 -12.17 -6.04 4.44
C SER A 116 -10.99 -6.53 5.32
N PRO A 117 -10.98 -6.29 6.64
CA PRO A 117 -10.02 -6.91 7.54
C PRO A 117 -10.05 -8.46 7.47
N ASP A 118 -11.25 -9.03 7.35
CA ASP A 118 -11.48 -10.48 7.36
C ASP A 118 -11.30 -11.14 5.98
N GLY A 119 -11.01 -10.35 4.93
CA GLY A 119 -10.85 -10.86 3.58
C GLY A 119 -11.41 -9.95 2.49
N TRP A 120 -11.91 -10.54 1.42
CA TRP A 120 -12.56 -9.83 0.31
C TRP A 120 -14.07 -9.97 0.43
N LEU A 121 -14.77 -8.84 0.40
CA LEU A 121 -16.23 -8.79 0.41
C LEU A 121 -16.74 -8.32 -0.95
N PRO A 122 -17.95 -8.72 -1.38
CA PRO A 122 -18.59 -8.12 -2.54
C PRO A 122 -18.82 -6.62 -2.27
N GLY A 123 -18.39 -5.79 -3.22
CA GLY A 123 -18.57 -4.35 -3.19
C GLY A 123 -19.81 -3.90 -3.96
N GLU A 124 -20.26 -2.67 -3.68
CA GLU A 124 -21.39 -2.06 -4.39
C GLU A 124 -21.04 -1.60 -5.82
N HIS A 125 -19.75 -1.50 -6.16
CA HIS A 125 -19.31 -0.99 -7.45
C HIS A 125 -19.38 -2.06 -8.55
N LYS A 126 -19.71 -1.61 -9.76
CA LYS A 126 -19.80 -2.50 -10.94
C LYS A 126 -18.43 -3.08 -11.31
N ALA A 127 -18.34 -4.40 -11.38
CA ALA A 127 -17.14 -5.10 -11.83
C ALA A 127 -16.81 -4.75 -13.30
N ILE A 128 -15.51 -4.56 -13.58
CA ILE A 128 -15.00 -4.32 -14.94
C ILE A 128 -14.54 -5.65 -15.58
N ALA A 129 -14.03 -6.58 -14.78
CA ALA A 129 -13.56 -7.90 -15.19
C ALA A 129 -14.27 -9.01 -14.41
N ASN A 130 -14.49 -10.16 -15.04
CA ASN A 130 -15.04 -11.35 -14.40
C ASN A 130 -14.02 -12.01 -13.45
N SER A 131 -14.48 -12.72 -12.42
CA SER A 131 -13.62 -13.50 -11.50
C SER A 131 -12.76 -14.51 -12.26
N ASP A 132 -13.34 -15.26 -13.20
CA ASP A 132 -12.64 -16.33 -13.91
C ASP A 132 -11.48 -15.77 -14.77
N LEU A 133 -11.72 -14.61 -15.38
CA LEU A 133 -10.70 -13.90 -16.15
C LEU A 133 -9.59 -13.41 -15.23
N PHE A 134 -9.94 -12.84 -14.07
CA PHE A 134 -8.99 -12.39 -13.08
C PHE A 134 -8.10 -13.54 -12.59
N ASP A 135 -8.69 -14.71 -12.32
CA ASP A 135 -7.97 -15.90 -11.84
C ASP A 135 -7.00 -16.44 -12.90
N ALA A 136 -7.42 -16.49 -14.17
CA ALA A 136 -6.53 -16.83 -15.28
C ALA A 136 -5.33 -15.88 -15.38
N VAL A 137 -5.57 -14.57 -15.22
CA VAL A 137 -4.49 -13.57 -15.17
C VAL A 137 -3.57 -13.79 -13.97
N GLN A 138 -4.11 -14.08 -12.78
CA GLN A 138 -3.28 -14.37 -11.60
C GLN A 138 -2.41 -15.61 -11.81
N ALA A 139 -2.94 -16.67 -12.43
CA ALA A 139 -2.18 -17.87 -12.78
C ALA A 139 -1.02 -17.58 -13.76
N HIS A 140 -1.24 -16.72 -14.75
CA HIS A 140 -0.17 -16.28 -15.65
C HIS A 140 0.87 -15.39 -14.95
N LEU A 141 0.45 -14.57 -13.99
CA LEU A 141 1.37 -13.74 -13.21
C LEU A 141 2.18 -14.55 -12.20
N SER A 142 1.57 -15.56 -11.57
CA SER A 142 2.21 -16.43 -10.59
C SER A 142 3.20 -17.40 -11.24
N SER A 143 2.86 -18.00 -12.38
CA SER A 143 3.77 -18.88 -13.13
C SER A 143 5.05 -18.18 -13.60
N ARG A 144 4.97 -16.87 -13.85
CA ARG A 144 6.14 -16.03 -14.22
C ARG A 144 6.97 -15.57 -13.03
N ASN A 145 6.48 -15.73 -11.82
CA ASN A 145 7.21 -15.33 -10.63
C ASN A 145 8.32 -16.34 -10.35
N THR A 146 9.40 -16.26 -11.14
CA THR A 146 10.58 -17.15 -11.05
C THR A 146 11.43 -16.88 -9.82
N ARG A 147 11.21 -15.75 -9.12
CA ARG A 147 11.77 -15.54 -7.79
C ARG A 147 10.86 -16.24 -6.78
N LYS A 148 11.23 -17.46 -6.38
CA LYS A 148 10.95 -17.87 -5.00
C LYS A 148 11.45 -16.73 -4.13
N ALA A 149 10.59 -16.18 -3.27
CA ALA A 149 11.07 -15.30 -2.23
C ALA A 149 12.08 -16.13 -1.45
N LYS A 150 13.38 -15.96 -1.74
CA LYS A 150 14.40 -16.36 -0.77
C LYS A 150 13.94 -15.62 0.47
N THR A 151 13.56 -16.36 1.52
CA THR A 151 13.49 -15.82 2.87
C THR A 151 14.77 -15.04 3.00
N LYS A 152 14.69 -13.71 2.92
CA LYS A 152 15.87 -12.89 3.12
C LYS A 152 16.21 -13.19 4.57
N GLU A 153 17.17 -14.07 4.80
CA GLU A 153 17.98 -13.98 6.00
C GLU A 153 18.30 -12.49 6.10
N ARG A 154 17.78 -11.87 7.16
CA ARG A 154 17.94 -10.44 7.38
C ARG A 154 19.45 -10.24 7.41
N LYS A 155 20.00 -9.61 6.36
CA LYS A 155 21.43 -9.32 6.32
C LYS A 155 21.79 -8.67 7.66
N PRO A 156 22.81 -9.16 8.38
CA PRO A 156 23.25 -8.50 9.60
C PRO A 156 23.48 -7.03 9.28
N ALA A 157 23.00 -6.13 10.14
CA ALA A 157 23.15 -4.71 9.89
C ALA A 157 24.64 -4.39 9.73
N LYS A 158 24.96 -3.41 8.88
CA LYS A 158 26.34 -3.02 8.56
C LYS A 158 27.16 -2.54 9.78
N ASN A 159 26.52 -2.34 10.94
CA ASN A 159 27.19 -1.89 12.16
C ASN A 159 27.00 -2.94 13.28
N PRO A 160 28.07 -3.62 13.72
CA PRO A 160 28.01 -4.64 14.78
C PRO A 160 27.56 -4.08 16.14
N TYR A 161 27.71 -2.77 16.38
CA TYR A 161 27.31 -2.13 17.64
C TYR A 161 25.83 -1.76 17.71
N ARG A 162 25.06 -1.89 16.62
CA ARG A 162 23.64 -1.47 16.55
C ARG A 162 22.62 -2.62 16.56
N VAL A 163 22.99 -3.87 16.85
CA VAL A 163 22.07 -5.02 16.63
C VAL A 163 21.97 -6.09 17.71
N ASN A 164 22.66 -5.96 18.85
CA ASN A 164 22.70 -7.05 19.85
C ASN A 164 21.32 -7.49 20.38
N LEU A 165 20.35 -6.58 20.39
CA LEU A 165 19.00 -6.82 20.94
C LEU A 165 17.89 -6.85 19.88
N LEU A 166 18.23 -6.63 18.60
CA LEU A 166 17.29 -6.59 17.49
C LEU A 166 16.73 -7.99 17.23
N GLY A 167 15.43 -8.18 17.50
CA GLY A 167 14.75 -9.48 17.36
C GLY A 167 14.85 -10.40 18.59
N ARG A 168 15.48 -9.95 19.68
CA ARG A 168 15.49 -10.65 20.98
C ARG A 168 14.62 -9.96 22.04
N LEU A 169 14.45 -8.64 21.96
CA LEU A 169 13.57 -7.88 22.84
C LEU A 169 12.13 -7.85 22.33
N PHE A 170 11.19 -8.17 23.20
CA PHE A 170 9.75 -8.08 22.97
C PHE A 170 9.12 -7.18 24.03
N CYS A 171 8.13 -6.40 23.64
CA CYS A 171 7.36 -5.58 24.59
C CYS A 171 6.52 -6.50 25.49
N GLY A 172 6.67 -6.40 26.82
CA GLY A 172 5.92 -7.23 27.77
C GLY A 172 4.39 -7.03 27.77
N GLN A 173 3.90 -5.92 27.21
CA GLN A 173 2.45 -5.65 27.11
C GLN A 173 1.83 -6.10 25.78
N CYS A 174 2.51 -5.90 24.65
CA CYS A 174 1.93 -6.19 23.32
C CYS A 174 2.66 -7.29 22.54
N ASN A 175 3.70 -7.88 23.12
CA ASN A 175 4.55 -8.94 22.55
C ASN A 175 5.13 -8.64 21.16
N ARG A 176 5.19 -7.36 20.76
CA ARG A 176 5.81 -6.95 19.50
C ARG A 176 7.33 -6.83 19.67
N PRO A 177 8.13 -7.20 18.66
CA PRO A 177 9.57 -7.03 18.70
C PRO A 177 9.93 -5.55 18.79
N MET A 178 10.78 -5.18 19.74
CA MET A 178 11.20 -3.79 19.93
C MET A 178 12.22 -3.40 18.86
N THR A 179 12.08 -2.18 18.33
CA THR A 179 13.00 -1.61 17.35
C THR A 179 13.89 -0.58 18.03
N LEU A 180 15.19 -0.60 17.74
CA LEU A 180 16.12 0.40 18.24
C LEU A 180 15.86 1.73 17.52
N LYS A 181 15.67 2.79 18.30
CA LYS A 181 15.71 4.16 17.80
C LYS A 181 17.02 4.77 18.30
N ALA A 182 17.99 4.94 17.41
CA ALA A 182 19.19 5.70 17.75
C ALA A 182 18.82 7.19 17.69
N SER A 183 18.85 7.88 18.83
CA SER A 183 19.16 9.31 18.82
C SER A 183 20.64 9.44 18.45
N ASP A 184 20.99 10.46 17.65
CA ASP A 184 22.33 10.65 17.11
C ASP A 184 23.38 10.86 18.22
N PHE A 185 23.90 9.75 18.73
CA PHE A 185 24.97 9.71 19.71
C PHE A 185 26.31 10.15 19.08
N ASP A 186 26.43 10.10 17.74
CA ASP A 186 27.62 10.53 17.01
C ASP A 186 27.86 12.04 17.14
N GLN A 187 26.81 12.87 17.20
CA GLN A 187 26.97 14.32 17.42
C GLN A 187 27.43 14.62 18.85
N ILE A 188 26.93 13.91 19.85
CA ILE A 188 27.30 14.14 21.25
C ILE A 188 28.77 13.74 21.50
N VAL A 189 29.21 12.61 20.94
CA VAL A 189 30.61 12.16 21.08
C VAL A 189 31.58 13.08 20.33
N GLN A 190 31.23 13.56 19.13
CA GLN A 190 32.07 14.54 18.41
C GLN A 190 32.18 15.87 19.16
N THR A 191 31.09 16.34 19.78
CA THR A 191 31.10 17.60 20.54
C THR A 191 31.91 17.47 21.83
N LEU A 192 31.87 16.30 22.49
CA LEU A 192 32.65 16.04 23.70
C LEU A 192 34.15 15.87 23.39
N MET A 193 34.51 15.20 22.29
CA MET A 193 35.91 15.06 21.87
C MET A 193 36.54 16.41 21.46
N GLN A 194 35.76 17.33 20.86
CA GLN A 194 36.24 18.67 20.49
C GLN A 194 36.42 19.63 21.69
N GLN A 195 35.81 19.34 22.83
CA GLN A 195 35.99 20.14 24.05
C GLN A 195 37.22 19.75 24.86
N GLU A 196 37.70 18.50 24.73
CA GLU A 196 38.93 18.05 25.39
C GLU A 196 40.20 18.59 24.70
N ASP A 197 40.16 18.81 23.38
CA ASP A 197 41.31 19.34 22.62
C ASP A 197 41.53 20.87 22.78
N ASN A 198 40.54 21.62 23.28
CA ASN A 198 40.62 23.08 23.44
C ASN A 198 40.91 23.53 24.90
N GLY A 199 41.24 22.59 25.79
CA GLY A 199 41.41 22.82 27.23
C GLY A 199 42.86 22.84 27.75
N PHE A 200 43.86 22.95 26.88
CA PHE A 200 45.27 23.10 27.28
C PHE A 200 45.99 24.12 26.39
N ASN A 201 45.76 25.40 26.66
CA ASN A 201 46.72 26.48 26.43
C ASN A 201 46.39 27.68 27.33
#